data_AF-A0A952VVM4-F1
#
_entry.id   AF-A0A952VVM4-F1
#
_cell.length_a   1.000
_cell.length_b   1.000
_cell.length_c   1.000
_cell.angle_alpha   90.00
_cell.angle_beta   90.00
_cell.angle_gamma   90.00
#
_symmetry.space_group_name_H-M   'P 1'
#
loop_
_entity.id
_entity.type
_entity.pdbx_description
1 polymer ?
#
loop_
_entity_poly.entity_id
_entity_poly.type
_entity_poly.pdbx_seq_one_letter_code
_entity_poly.pdbx_strand_id
1 'polypeptide(L)'
;MKPAVAVHDPRSLTGEALNLLAWHIPDLVAYHHHPDEWWFAPLDDNLPLIRLNHTGLDMLKAMNGHTTVGTLLEQYGTKICGPDGQPGSWHLERWATPNYSLCYFGTDPPGGHRHKAKWDVLLQQVREGWSGREGFEGEEHLEEFHRHGLAHSQEDDRHFDLIETTVSHLFREPSEALSGLTYGQLLMRQLRRLGWFNPKPKVLLEIGGGLGYLAQELGKDLLPFEKQGITYLSLDITQPFLKLQVTRAKAGGWNVSGTRANAESLPFTDRSIDLVIDNENMADMTPVQLGKKELACGVGETPQHQEALDWIRRLRLPVESDPPESVIFNLGPIRFVAELWRVLKPGGRAFLTEFGIEDGWPAPVKLPGHTEYEVQYSHLRQAVRWLGFQERYLSLPQFLGLKPDAKVLCTGATYTIQRFCQSINLPFAVRAYTEKELQQALGDMLPKLQGIHYHDLADPAWFGLQDFKVLLLEKPGGAPRAEFTENNGYRWYSQK
;
A
#
# COMPACT_ATOMS: atom_id res chain seq x y z
N MET A 1 4.97 -18.28 -11.47
CA MET A 1 4.37 -19.47 -10.81
C MET A 1 3.83 -18.99 -9.47
N LYS A 2 2.55 -19.20 -9.16
CA LYS A 2 2.00 -18.77 -7.86
C LYS A 2 2.77 -19.49 -6.74
N PRO A 3 3.21 -18.80 -5.67
CA PRO A 3 3.87 -19.46 -4.55
C PRO A 3 2.94 -20.55 -4.01
N ALA A 4 3.50 -21.73 -3.71
CA ALA A 4 2.74 -22.79 -3.09
C ALA A 4 2.31 -22.32 -1.70
N VAL A 5 0.99 -22.30 -1.44
CA VAL A 5 0.44 -22.00 -0.12
C VAL A 5 1.06 -22.96 0.88
N ALA A 6 1.64 -22.44 1.97
CA ALA A 6 2.10 -23.29 3.07
C ALA A 6 0.88 -24.08 3.58
N VAL A 7 0.94 -25.41 3.50
CA VAL A 7 -0.14 -26.26 4.01
C VAL A 7 0.08 -26.39 5.51
N HIS A 8 -0.77 -25.73 6.29
CA HIS A 8 -0.75 -25.87 7.74
C HIS A 8 -1.49 -27.14 8.17
N ASP A 9 -0.86 -27.91 9.05
CA ASP A 9 -1.48 -29.11 9.59
C ASP A 9 -2.78 -28.77 10.35
N PRO A 10 -3.83 -29.62 10.24
CA PRO A 10 -5.07 -29.42 10.97
C PRO A 10 -4.82 -29.37 12.49
N ARG A 11 -5.55 -28.50 13.18
CA ARG A 11 -5.44 -28.37 14.64
C ARG A 11 -6.12 -29.55 15.31
N SER A 12 -5.39 -30.34 16.09
CA SER A 12 -5.98 -31.43 16.88
C SER A 12 -6.96 -30.87 17.92
N LEU A 13 -8.23 -31.25 17.81
CA LEU A 13 -9.31 -30.83 18.73
C LEU A 13 -9.39 -31.78 19.93
N THR A 14 -8.34 -31.79 20.75
CA THR A 14 -8.27 -32.63 21.95
C THR A 14 -7.77 -31.84 23.16
N GLY A 15 -8.04 -32.35 24.37
CA GLY A 15 -7.55 -31.76 25.61
C GLY A 15 -7.98 -30.30 25.78
N GLU A 16 -7.02 -29.42 26.04
CA GLU A 16 -7.25 -27.99 26.27
C GLU A 16 -7.90 -27.27 25.08
N ALA A 17 -7.70 -27.76 23.84
CA ALA A 17 -8.27 -27.14 22.65
C ALA A 17 -9.81 -27.13 22.68
N LEU A 18 -10.43 -28.12 23.32
CA LEU A 18 -11.90 -28.21 23.45
C LEU A 18 -12.48 -27.14 24.37
N ASN A 19 -11.67 -26.61 25.29
CA ASN A 19 -12.09 -25.59 26.25
C ASN A 19 -11.91 -24.16 25.72
N LEU A 20 -11.24 -24.00 24.57
CA LEU A 20 -11.09 -22.70 23.93
C LEU A 20 -12.45 -22.18 23.46
N LEU A 21 -12.64 -20.86 23.56
CA LEU A 21 -13.76 -20.15 22.98
C LEU A 21 -13.54 -19.98 21.50
N ALA A 22 -14.60 -20.22 20.72
CA ALA A 22 -14.59 -20.09 19.28
C ALA A 22 -15.19 -18.76 18.85
N TRP A 23 -14.48 -18.06 17.97
CA TRP A 23 -14.85 -16.77 17.41
C TRP A 23 -14.86 -16.84 15.89
N HIS A 24 -15.98 -16.50 15.24
CA HIS A 24 -15.96 -16.21 13.81
C HIS A 24 -15.31 -14.85 13.59
N ILE A 25 -14.65 -14.69 12.45
CA ILE A 25 -14.10 -13.39 12.09
C ILE A 25 -15.27 -12.40 11.87
N PRO A 26 -15.30 -11.25 12.57
CA PRO A 26 -16.48 -10.39 12.69
C PRO A 26 -16.71 -9.57 11.41
N ASP A 27 -15.65 -9.38 10.62
CA ASP A 27 -15.59 -8.54 9.42
C ASP A 27 -15.57 -9.37 8.12
N LEU A 28 -15.96 -10.65 8.23
CA LEU A 28 -15.97 -11.56 7.11
C LEU A 28 -17.21 -11.29 6.25
N VAL A 29 -17.00 -10.76 5.04
CA VAL A 29 -18.10 -10.45 4.12
C VAL A 29 -18.70 -11.75 3.60
N ALA A 30 -20.00 -11.90 3.77
CA ALA A 30 -20.77 -13.06 3.29
C ALA A 30 -21.58 -12.67 2.06
N TYR A 31 -21.65 -13.53 1.06
CA TYR A 31 -22.53 -13.35 -0.11
C TYR A 31 -23.60 -14.43 -0.17
N HIS A 32 -24.87 -14.04 -0.02
CA HIS A 32 -26.03 -14.91 -0.19
C HIS A 32 -26.29 -15.13 -1.69
N HIS A 33 -25.66 -16.17 -2.25
CA HIS A 33 -25.70 -16.46 -3.68
C HIS A 33 -27.04 -17.08 -4.11
N HIS A 34 -27.51 -18.06 -3.34
CA HIS A 34 -28.79 -18.77 -3.53
C HIS A 34 -29.49 -18.98 -2.19
N PRO A 35 -30.81 -19.28 -2.16
CA PRO A 35 -31.60 -19.39 -0.93
C PRO A 35 -30.99 -20.25 0.19
N ASP A 36 -30.22 -21.28 -0.18
CA ASP A 36 -29.56 -22.20 0.73
C ASP A 36 -28.03 -22.20 0.60
N GLU A 37 -27.43 -21.17 -0.01
CA GLU A 37 -25.99 -21.10 -0.27
C GLU A 37 -25.40 -19.71 0.03
N TRP A 38 -24.40 -19.69 0.92
CA TRP A 38 -23.61 -18.52 1.30
C TRP A 38 -22.16 -18.72 0.92
N TRP A 39 -21.56 -17.70 0.34
CA TRP A 39 -20.14 -17.70 -0.02
C TRP A 39 -19.35 -16.84 0.95
N PHE A 40 -18.14 -17.31 1.23
CA PHE A 40 -17.15 -16.68 2.08
C PHE A 40 -15.80 -16.74 1.39
N ALA A 41 -15.00 -15.69 1.52
CA ALA A 41 -13.65 -15.66 0.98
C ALA A 41 -12.64 -15.83 2.12
N PRO A 42 -11.76 -16.84 2.07
CA PRO A 42 -10.57 -16.88 2.91
C PRO A 42 -9.70 -15.64 2.71
N LEU A 43 -8.89 -15.26 3.70
CA LEU A 43 -8.01 -14.09 3.61
C LEU A 43 -6.87 -14.22 2.60
N ASP A 44 -6.47 -15.45 2.24
CA ASP A 44 -5.54 -15.73 1.15
C ASP A 44 -6.30 -15.93 -0.17
N ASP A 45 -5.97 -15.10 -1.15
CA ASP A 45 -6.62 -15.03 -2.46
C ASP A 45 -6.33 -16.23 -3.36
N ASN A 46 -5.36 -17.08 -3.00
CA ASN A 46 -5.07 -18.32 -3.72
C ASN A 46 -6.03 -19.46 -3.36
N LEU A 47 -6.77 -19.31 -2.27
CA LEU A 47 -7.73 -20.31 -1.84
C LEU A 47 -9.04 -20.17 -2.62
N PRO A 48 -9.83 -21.23 -2.81
CA PRO A 48 -11.16 -21.12 -3.39
C PRO A 48 -12.13 -20.42 -2.42
N LEU A 49 -13.24 -19.90 -2.95
CA LEU A 49 -14.36 -19.47 -2.11
C LEU A 49 -14.90 -20.66 -1.31
N ILE A 50 -15.20 -20.41 -0.04
CA ILE A 50 -15.87 -21.38 0.83
C ILE A 50 -17.37 -21.20 0.66
N ARG A 51 -18.07 -22.29 0.35
CA ARG A 51 -19.52 -22.33 0.20
C ARG A 51 -20.13 -23.04 1.40
N LEU A 52 -21.02 -22.36 2.12
CA LEU A 52 -21.76 -22.91 3.24
C LEU A 52 -23.24 -23.01 2.88
N ASN A 53 -23.87 -24.09 3.33
CA ASN A 53 -25.32 -24.18 3.41
C ASN A 53 -25.82 -23.60 4.74
N HIS A 54 -27.12 -23.71 5.01
CA HIS A 54 -27.72 -23.17 6.22
C HIS A 54 -27.07 -23.72 7.50
N THR A 55 -26.82 -25.03 7.57
CA THR A 55 -26.21 -25.67 8.74
C THR A 55 -24.77 -25.23 8.95
N GLY A 56 -23.99 -25.07 7.88
CA GLY A 56 -22.63 -24.52 7.94
C GLY A 56 -22.61 -23.06 8.40
N LEU A 57 -23.57 -22.26 7.94
CA LEU A 57 -23.74 -20.88 8.40
C LEU A 57 -24.12 -20.82 9.89
N ASP A 58 -25.00 -21.70 10.35
CA ASP A 58 -25.39 -21.79 11.77
C ASP A 58 -24.21 -22.16 12.66
N MET A 59 -23.38 -23.11 12.21
CA MET A 59 -22.14 -23.47 12.88
C MET A 59 -21.20 -22.28 12.99
N LEU A 60 -21.02 -21.49 11.92
CA LEU A 60 -20.19 -20.29 11.95
C LEU A 60 -20.77 -19.23 12.91
N LYS A 61 -22.10 -19.00 12.87
CA LYS A 61 -22.79 -18.06 13.78
C LYS A 61 -22.69 -18.48 15.26
N ALA A 62 -22.61 -19.78 15.54
CA ALA A 62 -22.41 -20.28 16.89
C ALA A 62 -21.01 -19.93 17.44
N MET A 63 -20.03 -19.59 16.60
CA MET A 63 -18.71 -19.12 17.00
C MET A 63 -18.75 -17.64 17.44
N ASN A 64 -19.46 -17.33 18.50
CA ASN A 64 -19.73 -15.95 18.94
C ASN A 64 -18.82 -15.47 20.09
N GLY A 65 -17.79 -16.25 20.44
CA GLY A 65 -16.89 -15.99 21.58
C GLY A 65 -17.37 -16.40 22.94
N HIS A 66 -18.54 -17.00 23.01
CA HIS A 66 -19.08 -17.55 24.24
C HIS A 66 -19.25 -19.07 24.13
N THR A 67 -19.27 -19.61 22.90
CA THR A 67 -19.32 -21.04 22.63
C THR A 67 -17.92 -21.64 22.60
N THR A 68 -17.72 -22.77 23.28
CA THR A 68 -16.43 -23.48 23.24
C THR A 68 -16.32 -24.37 22.00
N VAL A 69 -15.09 -24.70 21.62
CA VAL A 69 -14.81 -25.65 20.54
C VAL A 69 -15.44 -27.01 20.81
N GLY A 70 -15.44 -27.47 22.07
CA GLY A 70 -16.09 -28.72 22.48
C GLY A 70 -17.60 -28.72 22.24
N THR A 71 -18.28 -27.62 22.58
CA THR A 71 -19.73 -27.48 22.31
C THR A 71 -20.04 -27.48 20.81
N LEU A 72 -19.21 -26.82 19.99
CA LEU A 72 -19.37 -26.85 18.54
C LEU A 72 -19.18 -28.26 17.97
N LEU A 73 -18.19 -28.99 18.47
CA LEU A 73 -17.92 -30.36 18.05
C LEU A 73 -19.08 -31.31 18.41
N GLU A 74 -19.64 -31.18 19.61
CA GLU A 74 -20.81 -31.96 20.03
C GLU A 74 -22.05 -31.63 19.18
N GLN A 75 -22.29 -30.34 18.93
CA GLN A 75 -23.49 -29.90 18.25
C GLN A 75 -23.45 -30.19 16.75
N TYR A 76 -22.30 -30.00 16.10
CA TYR A 76 -22.17 -29.99 14.64
C TYR A 76 -21.22 -31.07 14.09
N GLY A 77 -20.35 -31.64 14.92
CA GLY A 77 -19.25 -32.51 14.48
C GLY A 77 -19.69 -33.71 13.66
N THR A 78 -20.83 -34.33 13.99
CA THR A 78 -21.40 -35.46 13.25
C THR A 78 -22.61 -35.09 12.39
N LYS A 79 -23.09 -33.84 12.50
CA LYS A 79 -24.34 -33.39 11.88
C LYS A 79 -24.13 -32.59 10.60
N ILE A 80 -22.90 -32.15 10.35
CA ILE A 80 -22.52 -31.47 9.13
C ILE A 80 -21.70 -32.44 8.29
N CYS A 81 -22.09 -32.60 7.02
CA CYS A 81 -21.26 -33.20 6.00
C CYS A 81 -21.00 -32.14 4.92
N GLY A 82 -19.73 -31.86 4.64
CA GLY A 82 -19.31 -31.07 3.50
C GLY A 82 -19.67 -31.77 2.17
N PRO A 83 -19.61 -31.05 1.03
CA PRO A 83 -19.84 -31.63 -0.29
C PRO A 83 -18.81 -32.72 -0.66
N ASP A 84 -17.69 -32.78 0.04
CA ASP A 84 -16.64 -33.80 -0.01
C ASP A 84 -16.88 -34.98 0.96
N GLY A 85 -18.01 -34.98 1.68
CA GLY A 85 -18.36 -35.99 2.67
C GLY A 85 -17.65 -35.84 4.02
N GLN A 86 -16.92 -34.75 4.24
CA GLN A 86 -16.18 -34.55 5.49
C GLN A 86 -17.10 -34.07 6.63
N PRO A 87 -16.91 -34.57 7.87
CA PRO A 87 -17.74 -34.21 9.01
C PRO A 87 -17.45 -32.79 9.54
N GLY A 88 -18.35 -32.22 10.34
CA GLY A 88 -18.14 -30.94 11.02
C GLY A 88 -16.84 -30.88 11.85
N SER A 89 -16.38 -32.02 12.40
CA SER A 89 -15.11 -32.11 13.11
C SER A 89 -13.91 -31.80 12.20
N TRP A 90 -13.91 -32.33 10.97
CA TRP A 90 -12.88 -32.09 9.98
C TRP A 90 -12.78 -30.60 9.62
N HIS A 91 -13.94 -29.93 9.55
CA HIS A 91 -14.02 -28.50 9.30
C HIS A 91 -13.50 -27.68 10.48
N LEU A 92 -13.88 -28.01 11.72
CA LEU A 92 -13.37 -27.31 12.92
C LEU A 92 -11.84 -27.38 13.08
N GLU A 93 -11.23 -28.50 12.71
CA GLU A 93 -9.76 -28.67 12.74
C GLU A 93 -9.05 -27.71 11.77
N ARG A 94 -9.75 -27.22 10.75
CA ARG A 94 -9.19 -26.50 9.60
C ARG A 94 -9.64 -25.05 9.51
N TRP A 95 -10.84 -24.71 9.96
CA TRP A 95 -11.39 -23.36 9.81
C TRP A 95 -10.61 -22.28 10.57
N ALA A 96 -9.87 -22.68 11.60
CA ALA A 96 -8.95 -21.82 12.33
C ALA A 96 -7.53 -21.78 11.75
N THR A 97 -7.26 -22.50 10.65
CA THR A 97 -5.95 -22.47 9.98
C THR A 97 -5.93 -21.38 8.91
N PRO A 98 -4.73 -20.90 8.51
CA PRO A 98 -4.57 -19.85 7.50
C PRO A 98 -5.27 -20.19 6.18
N ASN A 99 -5.27 -21.47 5.81
CA ASN A 99 -5.87 -22.01 4.58
C ASN A 99 -7.40 -21.88 4.50
N TYR A 100 -8.07 -21.45 5.57
CA TYR A 100 -9.52 -21.24 5.58
C TYR A 100 -9.88 -19.90 6.20
N SER A 101 -9.22 -19.53 7.31
CA SER A 101 -9.36 -18.23 7.96
C SER A 101 -10.81 -17.82 8.22
N LEU A 102 -11.63 -18.74 8.75
CA LEU A 102 -13.03 -18.44 9.07
C LEU A 102 -13.23 -18.13 10.56
N CYS A 103 -12.38 -18.66 11.42
CA CYS A 103 -12.52 -18.52 12.86
C CYS A 103 -11.18 -18.48 13.61
N TYR A 104 -11.25 -18.11 14.88
CA TYR A 104 -10.16 -18.10 15.84
C TYR A 104 -10.58 -18.86 17.10
N PHE A 105 -9.66 -19.62 17.69
CA PHE A 105 -9.86 -20.31 18.98
C PHE A 105 -8.88 -19.78 20.03
N GLY A 106 -9.40 -19.23 21.13
CA GLY A 106 -8.62 -18.63 22.21
C GLY A 106 -9.26 -18.79 23.58
N THR A 107 -8.53 -18.46 24.65
CA THR A 107 -9.00 -18.56 26.04
C THR A 107 -9.96 -17.44 26.43
N ASP A 108 -9.81 -16.29 25.80
CA ASP A 108 -10.64 -15.11 26.03
C ASP A 108 -11.28 -14.71 24.71
N PRO A 109 -12.56 -14.26 24.70
CA PRO A 109 -13.07 -13.58 23.54
C PRO A 109 -12.20 -12.34 23.38
N PRO A 110 -11.55 -12.13 22.23
CA PRO A 110 -10.75 -10.94 22.01
C PRO A 110 -11.58 -9.67 22.29
N GLY A 111 -11.30 -9.10 23.46
CA GLY A 111 -12.14 -8.12 24.14
C GLY A 111 -11.47 -6.76 24.12
N GLY A 112 -12.14 -5.78 23.54
CA GLY A 112 -11.71 -4.40 23.60
C GLY A 112 -12.63 -3.46 22.84
N HIS A 113 -13.14 -2.44 23.52
CA HIS A 113 -13.72 -1.28 22.85
C HIS A 113 -12.65 -0.59 21.98
N ARG A 114 -12.84 -0.63 20.66
CA ARG A 114 -12.53 0.35 19.58
C ARG A 114 -11.25 1.22 19.57
N HIS A 115 -10.38 1.22 20.57
CA HIS A 115 -9.24 2.15 20.63
C HIS A 115 -7.88 1.52 20.98
N LYS A 116 -7.80 0.26 21.42
CA LYS A 116 -6.50 -0.35 21.80
C LYS A 116 -6.13 -1.65 21.09
N ALA A 117 -7.09 -2.36 20.51
CA ALA A 117 -6.84 -3.47 19.61
C ALA A 117 -7.80 -3.30 18.44
N LYS A 118 -7.28 -2.79 17.31
CA LYS A 118 -8.06 -2.80 16.08
C LYS A 118 -8.00 -4.22 15.56
N TRP A 119 -9.16 -4.86 15.47
CA TRP A 119 -9.28 -6.20 14.90
C TRP A 119 -8.67 -6.29 13.51
N ASP A 120 -8.79 -5.22 12.73
CA ASP A 120 -8.14 -5.06 11.43
C ASP A 120 -6.61 -5.12 11.53
N VAL A 121 -6.02 -4.59 12.61
CA VAL A 121 -4.57 -4.67 12.86
C VAL A 121 -4.17 -6.08 13.26
N LEU A 122 -5.00 -6.80 14.05
CA LEU A 122 -4.74 -8.21 14.34
C LEU A 122 -4.88 -9.07 13.08
N LEU A 123 -5.91 -8.85 12.25
CA LEU A 123 -6.10 -9.53 10.98
C LEU A 123 -4.98 -9.20 9.98
N GLN A 124 -4.51 -7.96 9.96
CA GLN A 124 -3.35 -7.54 9.17
C GLN A 124 -2.07 -8.23 9.64
N GLN A 125 -1.76 -8.21 10.94
CA GLN A 125 -0.60 -8.91 11.52
C GLN A 125 -0.64 -10.41 11.25
N VAL A 126 -1.85 -10.99 11.30
CA VAL A 126 -2.10 -12.38 10.93
C VAL A 126 -1.84 -12.61 9.43
N ARG A 127 -2.30 -11.71 8.55
CA ARG A 127 -2.03 -11.77 7.10
C ARG A 127 -0.54 -11.66 6.78
N GLU A 128 0.15 -10.69 7.38
CA GLU A 128 1.60 -10.47 7.24
C GLU A 128 2.40 -11.68 7.77
N GLY A 129 1.94 -12.28 8.87
CA GLY A 129 2.51 -13.51 9.42
C GLY A 129 2.33 -14.73 8.51
N TRP A 130 1.28 -14.77 7.69
CA TRP A 130 0.97 -15.90 6.81
C TRP A 130 1.48 -15.75 5.37
N SER A 131 1.65 -14.52 4.87
CA SER A 131 1.97 -14.25 3.47
C SER A 131 3.46 -14.33 3.12
N GLY A 132 4.37 -14.17 4.08
CA GLY A 132 5.81 -14.13 3.78
C GLY A 132 6.62 -15.22 4.44
N ARG A 133 7.78 -15.52 3.86
CA ARG A 133 8.78 -16.39 4.50
C ARG A 133 9.26 -15.74 5.81
N GLU A 134 9.70 -16.52 6.78
CA GLU A 134 10.36 -15.94 7.96
C GLU A 134 11.71 -15.33 7.54
N GLY A 135 11.95 -14.08 7.90
CA GLY A 135 13.24 -13.40 7.72
C GLY A 135 13.29 -12.35 6.59
N PHE A 136 14.50 -11.88 6.35
CA PHE A 136 14.83 -10.89 5.31
C PHE A 136 14.87 -11.58 3.94
N GLU A 137 14.05 -11.12 2.99
CA GLU A 137 13.94 -11.77 1.66
C GLU A 137 15.04 -11.33 0.67
N GLY A 138 15.94 -10.44 1.08
CA GLY A 138 17.21 -10.20 0.40
C GLY A 138 17.33 -8.85 -0.32
N GLU A 139 18.57 -8.41 -0.51
CA GLU A 139 18.95 -7.11 -1.09
C GLU A 139 18.68 -7.01 -2.61
N GLU A 140 18.61 -8.14 -3.33
CA GLU A 140 18.41 -8.20 -4.80
C GLU A 140 17.01 -8.71 -5.21
N HIS A 141 16.19 -9.13 -4.23
CA HIS A 141 14.95 -9.88 -4.49
C HIS A 141 13.88 -9.06 -5.23
N LEU A 142 13.71 -7.79 -4.86
CA LEU A 142 12.78 -6.86 -5.51
C LEU A 142 13.19 -6.55 -6.96
N GLU A 143 14.49 -6.30 -7.20
CA GLU A 143 14.99 -6.07 -8.56
C GLU A 143 14.83 -7.31 -9.43
N GLU A 144 14.98 -8.51 -8.86
CA GLU A 144 14.72 -9.78 -9.54
C GLU A 144 13.22 -9.99 -9.82
N PHE A 145 12.34 -9.68 -8.87
CA PHE A 145 10.89 -9.72 -9.04
C PHE A 145 10.41 -8.80 -10.18
N HIS A 146 10.85 -7.55 -10.19
CA HIS A 146 10.49 -6.60 -11.26
C HIS A 146 11.12 -6.98 -12.61
N ARG A 147 12.31 -7.60 -12.63
CA ARG A 147 12.95 -8.07 -13.88
C ARG A 147 12.32 -9.34 -14.44
N HIS A 148 11.86 -10.27 -13.60
CA HIS A 148 11.48 -11.62 -14.02
C HIS A 148 10.03 -12.02 -13.69
N GLY A 149 9.48 -11.56 -12.56
CA GLY A 149 8.12 -11.88 -12.11
C GLY A 149 7.03 -11.19 -12.95
N LEU A 150 7.25 -9.93 -13.32
CA LEU A 150 6.29 -9.10 -14.05
C LEU A 150 6.46 -9.13 -15.58
N ALA A 151 7.49 -9.82 -16.09
CA ALA A 151 7.75 -9.91 -17.53
C ALA A 151 6.68 -10.67 -18.33
N HIS A 152 5.80 -11.40 -17.64
CA HIS A 152 4.76 -12.24 -18.25
C HIS A 152 3.32 -11.73 -18.07
N SER A 153 3.10 -10.61 -17.38
CA SER A 153 1.77 -10.02 -17.27
C SER A 153 1.44 -9.22 -18.52
N GLN A 154 0.53 -9.75 -19.35
CA GLN A 154 -0.13 -8.98 -20.41
C GLN A 154 -0.94 -7.83 -19.80
N GLU A 155 -1.36 -6.90 -20.67
CA GLU A 155 -2.03 -5.59 -20.51
C GLU A 155 -3.29 -5.53 -19.59
N ASP A 156 -3.42 -6.38 -18.59
CA ASP A 156 -4.59 -6.54 -17.75
C ASP A 156 -4.39 -5.90 -16.37
N ASP A 157 -5.15 -4.83 -16.12
CA ASP A 157 -5.19 -4.12 -14.83
C ASP A 157 -5.50 -5.07 -13.65
N ARG A 158 -6.13 -6.22 -13.93
CA ARG A 158 -6.46 -7.26 -12.94
C ARG A 158 -5.26 -7.91 -12.27
N HIS A 159 -4.08 -7.94 -12.90
CA HIS A 159 -2.87 -8.50 -12.27
C HIS A 159 -2.29 -7.53 -11.22
N PHE A 160 -2.37 -6.22 -11.48
CA PHE A 160 -1.93 -5.19 -10.55
C PHE A 160 -2.88 -5.03 -9.36
N ASP A 161 -4.21 -5.11 -9.60
CA ASP A 161 -5.26 -5.15 -8.56
C ASP A 161 -5.00 -6.25 -7.49
N LEU A 162 -4.26 -7.31 -7.83
CA LEU A 162 -3.99 -8.46 -6.97
C LEU A 162 -2.61 -8.43 -6.30
N ILE A 163 -1.69 -7.55 -6.72
CA ILE A 163 -0.27 -7.61 -6.34
C ILE A 163 0.22 -6.31 -5.68
N GLU A 164 -0.15 -5.14 -6.22
CA GLU A 164 0.32 -3.82 -5.77
C GLU A 164 -0.88 -2.86 -5.76
N THR A 165 -1.58 -2.74 -4.63
CA THR A 165 -2.69 -1.77 -4.52
C THR A 165 -2.16 -0.50 -3.89
N THR A 166 -1.83 0.52 -4.69
CA THR A 166 -1.39 1.83 -4.19
C THR A 166 -2.57 2.76 -3.86
N VAL A 167 -2.35 3.79 -3.03
CA VAL A 167 -3.36 4.83 -2.74
C VAL A 167 -3.80 5.51 -4.04
N SER A 168 -2.84 5.83 -4.91
CA SER A 168 -3.15 6.44 -6.21
C SER A 168 -4.05 5.55 -7.08
N HIS A 169 -3.88 4.23 -7.00
CA HIS A 169 -4.69 3.25 -7.70
C HIS A 169 -6.09 3.10 -7.10
N LEU A 170 -6.22 3.07 -5.77
CA LEU A 170 -7.52 3.02 -5.06
C LEU A 170 -8.42 4.21 -5.41
N PHE A 171 -7.82 5.36 -5.72
CA PHE A 171 -8.47 6.61 -6.08
C PHE A 171 -8.21 7.05 -7.54
N ARG A 172 -7.95 6.09 -8.44
CA ARG A 172 -7.67 6.36 -9.87
C ARG A 172 -8.86 6.94 -10.64
N GLU A 173 -10.06 6.73 -10.11
CA GLU A 173 -11.31 7.25 -10.67
C GLU A 173 -11.94 8.29 -9.73
N PRO A 174 -12.76 9.21 -10.26
CA PRO A 174 -13.46 10.19 -9.46
C PRO A 174 -14.19 9.53 -8.28
N SER A 175 -13.97 10.08 -7.09
CA SER A 175 -14.64 9.58 -5.88
C SER A 175 -15.23 10.71 -5.05
N GLU A 176 -16.33 10.43 -4.36
CA GLU A 176 -16.95 11.35 -3.41
C GLU A 176 -15.99 11.73 -2.27
N ALA A 177 -15.17 10.78 -1.81
CA ALA A 177 -14.10 10.99 -0.85
C ALA A 177 -13.11 12.08 -1.28
N LEU A 178 -12.85 12.20 -2.59
CA LEU A 178 -12.00 13.22 -3.20
C LEU A 178 -12.80 14.37 -3.84
N SER A 179 -14.05 14.58 -3.41
CA SER A 179 -14.94 15.63 -3.94
C SER A 179 -15.16 15.55 -5.47
N GLY A 180 -15.28 14.33 -6.00
CA GLY A 180 -15.49 14.05 -7.42
C GLY A 180 -14.22 14.14 -8.27
N LEU A 181 -13.03 14.11 -7.66
CA LEU A 181 -11.75 14.12 -8.35
C LEU A 181 -11.06 12.76 -8.27
N THR A 182 -10.10 12.54 -9.16
CA THR A 182 -9.12 11.46 -9.02
C THR A 182 -7.97 11.91 -8.12
N TYR A 183 -7.17 10.95 -7.62
CA TYR A 183 -5.95 11.24 -6.87
C TYR A 183 -5.00 12.15 -7.66
N GLY A 184 -4.74 11.83 -8.94
CA GLY A 184 -3.85 12.62 -9.79
C GLY A 184 -4.34 14.05 -10.03
N GLN A 185 -5.64 14.25 -10.23
CA GLN A 185 -6.21 15.60 -10.35
C GLN A 185 -6.04 16.39 -9.04
N LEU A 186 -6.32 15.77 -7.89
CA LEU A 186 -6.16 16.43 -6.59
C LEU A 186 -4.68 16.77 -6.33
N LEU A 187 -3.75 15.87 -6.64
CA LEU A 187 -2.31 16.12 -6.53
C LEU A 187 -1.90 17.32 -7.41
N MET A 188 -2.30 17.37 -8.68
CA MET A 188 -1.98 18.50 -9.57
C MET A 188 -2.44 19.83 -8.97
N ARG A 189 -3.65 19.87 -8.40
CA ARG A 189 -4.20 21.07 -7.75
C ARG A 189 -3.36 21.50 -6.55
N GLN A 190 -2.90 20.55 -5.73
CA GLN A 190 -2.02 20.87 -4.60
C GLN A 190 -0.66 21.40 -5.08
N LEU A 191 -0.04 20.78 -6.08
CA LEU A 191 1.23 21.26 -6.66
C LEU A 191 1.08 22.68 -7.25
N ARG A 192 -0.04 22.98 -7.91
CA ARG A 192 -0.35 24.33 -8.41
C ARG A 192 -0.54 25.33 -7.28
N ARG A 193 -1.24 24.96 -6.19
CA ARG A 193 -1.41 25.81 -4.99
C ARG A 193 -0.09 26.14 -4.31
N LEU A 194 0.88 25.22 -4.32
CA LEU A 194 2.25 25.48 -3.87
C LEU A 194 3.04 26.42 -4.80
N GLY A 195 2.48 26.79 -5.95
CA GLY A 195 3.13 27.59 -6.98
C GLY A 195 4.20 26.81 -7.74
N TRP A 196 4.12 25.47 -7.81
CA TRP A 196 5.16 24.67 -8.47
C TRP A 196 5.07 24.70 -10.00
N PHE A 197 3.96 25.21 -10.53
CA PHE A 197 3.73 25.48 -11.94
C PHE A 197 3.86 26.98 -12.29
N ASN A 198 4.45 27.79 -11.39
CA ASN A 198 4.75 29.19 -11.64
C ASN A 198 6.17 29.58 -11.13
N PRO A 199 7.19 29.69 -12.01
CA PRO A 199 7.12 29.41 -13.43
C PRO A 199 6.87 27.92 -13.70
N LYS A 200 6.34 27.63 -14.88
CA LYS A 200 6.03 26.28 -15.33
C LYS A 200 7.30 25.42 -15.48
N PRO A 201 7.31 24.15 -15.01
CA PRO A 201 8.44 23.24 -15.22
C PRO A 201 8.61 22.92 -16.70
N LYS A 202 9.84 22.81 -17.18
CA LYS A 202 10.11 22.38 -18.56
C LYS A 202 10.28 20.87 -18.65
N VAL A 203 10.82 20.24 -17.59
CA VAL A 203 11.02 18.79 -17.49
C VAL A 203 10.44 18.29 -16.18
N LEU A 204 9.44 17.41 -16.31
CA LEU A 204 8.80 16.69 -15.20
C LEU A 204 9.19 15.22 -15.30
N LEU A 205 9.75 14.66 -14.24
CA LEU A 205 10.13 13.26 -14.14
C LEU A 205 9.21 12.55 -13.14
N GLU A 206 8.59 11.45 -13.56
CA GLU A 206 7.88 10.52 -12.68
C GLU A 206 8.70 9.25 -12.53
N ILE A 207 8.92 8.83 -11.29
CA ILE A 207 9.63 7.61 -10.92
C ILE A 207 8.60 6.54 -10.56
N GLY A 208 8.73 5.34 -11.11
CA GLY A 208 7.91 4.19 -10.74
C GLY A 208 6.42 4.45 -10.92
N GLY A 209 5.99 4.87 -12.11
CA GLY A 209 4.61 5.30 -12.36
C GLY A 209 3.54 4.20 -12.27
N GLY A 210 3.90 2.98 -11.84
CA GLY A 210 3.04 1.80 -11.81
C GLY A 210 2.34 1.58 -13.15
N LEU A 211 1.02 1.51 -13.12
CA LEU A 211 0.20 1.41 -14.32
C LEU A 211 0.11 2.71 -15.15
N GLY A 212 0.47 3.87 -14.61
CA GLY A 212 0.46 5.16 -15.31
C GLY A 212 -0.81 6.01 -15.16
N TYR A 213 -1.69 5.65 -14.23
CA TYR A 213 -2.91 6.43 -13.94
C TYR A 213 -2.59 7.82 -13.40
N LEU A 214 -1.56 7.93 -12.56
CA LEU A 214 -1.14 9.21 -11.99
C LEU A 214 -0.79 10.21 -13.10
N ALA A 215 0.14 9.85 -14.00
CA ALA A 215 0.50 10.65 -15.16
C ALA A 215 -0.72 11.09 -16.00
N GLN A 216 -1.62 10.15 -16.28
CA GLN A 216 -2.82 10.42 -17.08
C GLN A 216 -3.68 11.50 -16.42
N GLU A 217 -3.97 11.35 -15.13
CA GLU A 217 -4.88 12.22 -14.40
C GLU A 217 -4.26 13.58 -14.05
N LEU A 218 -2.96 13.63 -13.74
CA LEU A 218 -2.20 14.87 -13.64
C LEU A 218 -2.34 15.71 -14.93
N GLY A 219 -2.23 15.05 -16.09
CA GLY A 219 -2.34 15.70 -17.39
C GLY A 219 -3.75 16.22 -17.70
N LYS A 220 -4.79 15.50 -17.26
CA LYS A 220 -6.19 15.90 -17.48
C LYS A 220 -6.62 17.12 -16.66
N ASP A 221 -5.99 17.40 -15.51
CA ASP A 221 -6.27 18.61 -14.71
C ASP A 221 -5.65 19.89 -15.34
N LEU A 222 -4.82 19.76 -16.38
CA LEU A 222 -4.18 20.88 -17.08
C LEU A 222 -4.75 21.12 -18.47
N LEU A 223 -4.95 22.39 -18.82
CA LEU A 223 -5.33 22.80 -20.17
C LEU A 223 -4.16 22.53 -21.15
N PRO A 224 -4.44 22.34 -22.46
CA PRO A 224 -3.39 22.04 -23.45
C PRO A 224 -2.24 23.05 -23.47
N PHE A 225 -2.52 24.36 -23.36
CA PHE A 225 -1.47 25.39 -23.34
C PHE A 225 -0.63 25.35 -22.05
N GLU A 226 -1.22 24.93 -20.91
CA GLU A 226 -0.48 24.75 -19.66
C GLU A 226 0.51 23.59 -19.78
N LYS A 227 0.28 22.62 -20.67
CA LYS A 227 1.19 21.50 -20.95
C LYS A 227 2.21 21.81 -22.05
N GLN A 228 1.96 22.77 -22.93
CA GLN A 228 2.80 23.06 -24.10
C GLN A 228 4.26 23.40 -23.73
N GLY A 229 5.23 22.57 -24.10
CA GLY A 229 6.64 22.78 -23.75
C GLY A 229 7.05 22.24 -22.38
N ILE A 230 6.19 21.45 -21.73
CA ILE A 230 6.61 20.50 -20.69
C ILE A 230 6.95 19.18 -21.37
N THR A 231 8.13 18.64 -21.08
CA THR A 231 8.50 17.26 -21.38
C THR A 231 8.26 16.43 -20.13
N TYR A 232 7.44 15.39 -20.26
CA TYR A 232 7.19 14.41 -19.21
C TYR A 232 8.10 13.20 -19.42
N LEU A 233 8.80 12.77 -18.39
CA LEU A 233 9.68 11.61 -18.42
C LEU A 233 9.12 10.57 -17.46
N SER A 234 8.80 9.38 -17.96
CA SER A 234 8.50 8.22 -17.10
C SER A 234 9.77 7.39 -16.94
N LEU A 235 10.16 7.09 -15.71
CA LEU A 235 11.30 6.22 -15.40
C LEU A 235 10.82 5.00 -14.62
N ASP A 236 11.17 3.82 -15.10
CA ASP A 236 10.80 2.56 -14.45
C ASP A 236 11.81 1.46 -14.77
N ILE A 237 12.10 0.55 -13.84
CA ILE A 237 12.97 -0.60 -14.09
C ILE A 237 12.25 -1.72 -14.86
N THR A 238 10.91 -1.73 -14.82
CA THR A 238 9.98 -2.72 -15.38
C THR A 238 9.50 -2.29 -16.76
N GLN A 239 10.05 -2.94 -17.80
CA GLN A 239 9.77 -2.57 -19.19
C GLN A 239 8.28 -2.67 -19.61
N PRO A 240 7.49 -3.66 -19.16
CA PRO A 240 6.05 -3.70 -19.44
C PRO A 240 5.29 -2.50 -18.90
N PHE A 241 5.55 -2.08 -17.65
CA PHE A 241 4.90 -0.92 -17.03
C PHE A 241 5.23 0.38 -17.75
N LEU A 242 6.49 0.55 -18.18
CA LEU A 242 6.90 1.73 -18.93
C LEU A 242 6.07 1.94 -20.21
N LYS A 243 5.64 0.87 -20.90
CA LYS A 243 4.76 0.98 -22.08
C LYS A 243 3.38 1.51 -21.71
N LEU A 244 2.81 1.03 -20.61
CA LEU A 244 1.51 1.48 -20.09
C LEU A 244 1.59 2.93 -19.61
N GLN A 245 2.62 3.29 -18.86
CA GLN A 245 2.89 4.64 -18.37
C GLN A 245 2.96 5.64 -19.52
N VAL A 246 3.77 5.36 -20.56
CA VAL A 246 3.87 6.24 -21.73
C VAL A 246 2.52 6.36 -22.44
N THR A 247 1.77 5.27 -22.58
CA THR A 247 0.46 5.26 -23.25
C THR A 247 -0.57 6.09 -22.47
N ARG A 248 -0.67 5.89 -21.16
CA ARG A 248 -1.61 6.60 -20.29
C ARG A 248 -1.21 8.07 -20.11
N ALA A 249 0.08 8.39 -20.00
CA ALA A 249 0.57 9.76 -19.99
C ALA A 249 0.22 10.51 -21.30
N LYS A 250 0.35 9.86 -22.47
CA LYS A 250 -0.14 10.41 -23.75
C LYS A 250 -1.65 10.65 -23.73
N ALA A 251 -2.43 9.74 -23.16
CA ALA A 251 -3.87 9.93 -22.98
C ALA A 251 -4.22 11.10 -22.03
N GLY A 252 -3.32 11.44 -21.09
CA GLY A 252 -3.37 12.68 -20.30
C GLY A 252 -2.97 13.95 -21.07
N GLY A 253 -2.48 13.81 -22.30
CA GLY A 253 -2.05 14.91 -23.16
C GLY A 253 -0.62 15.39 -22.90
N TRP A 254 0.23 14.56 -22.30
CA TRP A 254 1.65 14.87 -22.12
C TRP A 254 2.46 14.62 -23.39
N ASN A 255 3.50 15.45 -23.60
CA ASN A 255 4.62 15.10 -24.45
C ASN A 255 5.57 14.22 -23.62
N VAL A 256 5.50 12.90 -23.80
CA VAL A 256 6.13 11.93 -22.89
C VAL A 256 7.11 10.99 -23.59
N SER A 257 8.20 10.67 -22.89
CA SER A 257 9.12 9.58 -23.22
C SER A 257 9.38 8.69 -22.00
N GLY A 258 9.50 7.39 -22.21
CA GLY A 258 9.87 6.43 -21.17
C GLY A 258 11.37 6.12 -21.18
N THR A 259 11.99 5.98 -20.01
CA THR A 259 13.38 5.54 -19.83
C THR A 259 13.44 4.37 -18.86
N ARG A 260 14.04 3.26 -19.27
CA ARG A 260 14.25 2.12 -18.38
C ARG A 260 15.53 2.29 -17.57
N ALA A 261 15.43 2.48 -16.26
CA ALA A 261 16.58 2.66 -15.37
C ALA A 261 16.21 2.44 -13.89
N ASN A 262 17.22 2.30 -13.04
CA ASN A 262 17.07 2.27 -11.59
C ASN A 262 17.07 3.71 -11.03
N ALA A 263 16.10 4.05 -10.18
CA ALA A 263 15.96 5.36 -9.56
C ALA A 263 17.09 5.70 -8.56
N GLU A 264 17.74 4.68 -7.98
CA GLU A 264 18.90 4.86 -7.10
C GLU A 264 20.16 5.34 -7.85
N SER A 265 20.14 5.32 -9.19
CA SER A 265 21.19 5.84 -10.06
C SER A 265 20.57 6.44 -11.32
N LEU A 266 20.13 7.69 -11.22
CA LEU A 266 19.33 8.34 -12.26
C LEU A 266 20.14 8.56 -13.56
N PRO A 267 19.62 8.15 -14.73
CA PRO A 267 20.32 8.22 -16.02
C PRO A 267 20.27 9.63 -16.64
N PHE A 268 20.18 10.67 -15.82
CA PHE A 268 20.04 12.06 -16.25
C PHE A 268 21.28 12.87 -15.93
N THR A 269 21.54 13.90 -16.74
CA THR A 269 22.63 14.83 -16.47
C THR A 269 22.32 15.71 -15.26
N ASP A 270 23.37 16.22 -14.64
CA ASP A 270 23.25 17.14 -13.50
C ASP A 270 22.39 18.35 -13.86
N ARG A 271 21.53 18.78 -12.92
CA ARG A 271 20.72 20.01 -13.04
C ARG A 271 19.87 20.04 -14.33
N SER A 272 19.27 18.93 -14.70
CA SER A 272 18.45 18.78 -15.91
C SER A 272 16.94 18.76 -15.64
N ILE A 273 16.51 18.44 -14.42
CA ILE A 273 15.10 18.22 -14.08
C ILE A 273 14.54 19.39 -13.27
N ASP A 274 13.31 19.82 -13.59
CA ASP A 274 12.62 20.92 -12.89
C ASP A 274 11.71 20.39 -11.75
N LEU A 275 11.00 19.29 -12.00
CA LEU A 275 10.08 18.68 -11.05
C LEU A 275 10.20 17.15 -11.10
N VAL A 276 10.34 16.52 -9.94
CA VAL A 276 10.25 15.07 -9.77
C VAL A 276 8.99 14.71 -8.99
N ILE A 277 8.32 13.63 -9.39
CA ILE A 277 7.22 13.00 -8.65
C ILE A 277 7.61 11.54 -8.44
N ASP A 278 7.67 11.14 -7.18
CA ASP A 278 7.83 9.74 -6.76
C ASP A 278 6.64 9.43 -5.83
N ASN A 279 5.83 8.46 -6.23
CA ASN A 279 4.60 8.12 -5.55
C ASN A 279 4.54 6.62 -5.29
N GLU A 280 4.80 6.24 -4.04
CA GLU A 280 4.72 4.84 -3.57
C GLU A 280 5.69 3.95 -4.35
N ASN A 281 6.98 4.34 -4.35
CA ASN A 281 8.08 3.63 -5.02
C ASN A 281 9.35 3.53 -4.16
N MET A 282 9.43 4.25 -3.02
CA MET A 282 10.63 4.21 -2.17
C MET A 282 10.71 2.94 -1.32
N ALA A 283 9.58 2.30 -1.04
CA ALA A 283 9.53 1.05 -0.27
C ALA A 283 10.11 -0.15 -1.04
N ASP A 284 10.15 -0.07 -2.37
CA ASP A 284 10.76 -1.06 -3.28
C ASP A 284 12.26 -0.87 -3.49
N MET A 285 12.83 0.23 -3.00
CA MET A 285 14.25 0.51 -3.15
C MET A 285 15.11 -0.30 -2.19
N THR A 286 16.38 -0.49 -2.53
CA THR A 286 17.33 -1.39 -1.88
C THR A 286 17.35 -1.26 -0.34
N PRO A 287 16.90 -2.28 0.40
CA PRO A 287 17.10 -2.39 1.84
C PRO A 287 18.48 -3.00 2.14
N VAL A 288 19.05 -2.69 3.31
CA VAL A 288 20.26 -3.35 3.83
C VAL A 288 20.00 -3.81 5.24
N GLN A 289 20.20 -5.09 5.53
CA GLN A 289 20.08 -5.63 6.89
C GLN A 289 21.43 -5.59 7.59
N LEU A 290 21.61 -4.63 8.51
CA LEU A 290 22.85 -4.47 9.27
C LEU A 290 22.76 -5.23 10.60
N GLY A 291 23.84 -5.93 10.95
CA GLY A 291 23.99 -6.55 12.26
C GLY A 291 24.39 -5.54 13.34
N LYS A 292 24.01 -5.82 14.59
CA LYS A 292 24.42 -5.04 15.77
C LYS A 292 25.93 -4.82 15.86
N LYS A 293 26.72 -5.83 15.52
CA LYS A 293 28.19 -5.75 15.53
C LYS A 293 28.69 -4.75 14.48
N GLU A 294 28.13 -4.74 13.28
CA GLU A 294 28.50 -3.83 12.19
C GLU A 294 28.21 -2.38 12.57
N LEU A 295 27.05 -2.12 13.18
CA LEU A 295 26.69 -0.80 13.71
C LEU A 295 27.66 -0.33 14.80
N ALA A 296 28.05 -1.24 15.71
CA ALA A 296 28.95 -0.92 16.82
C ALA A 296 30.40 -0.66 16.36
N CYS A 297 30.92 -1.46 15.42
CA CYS A 297 32.31 -1.32 14.96
C CYS A 297 32.48 -0.38 13.76
N GLY A 298 31.40 -0.11 13.02
CA GLY A 298 31.42 0.70 11.80
C GLY A 298 32.11 0.02 10.60
N VAL A 299 32.23 -1.31 10.63
CA VAL A 299 32.83 -2.14 9.58
C VAL A 299 31.76 -3.06 9.02
N GLY A 300 31.48 -2.93 7.72
CA GLY A 300 30.49 -3.73 7.01
C GLY A 300 31.06 -5.07 6.55
N GLU A 301 30.22 -6.10 6.52
CA GLU A 301 30.58 -7.44 6.03
C GLU A 301 30.65 -7.49 4.50
N THR A 302 29.88 -6.64 3.82
CA THR A 302 29.88 -6.48 2.36
C THR A 302 30.17 -5.04 1.95
N PRO A 303 30.54 -4.77 0.69
CA PRO A 303 30.68 -3.39 0.18
C PRO A 303 29.40 -2.55 0.35
N GLN A 304 28.24 -3.18 0.20
CA GLN A 304 26.93 -2.53 0.35
C GLN A 304 26.62 -2.20 1.81
N HIS A 305 26.93 -3.11 2.74
CA HIS A 305 26.86 -2.83 4.18
C HIS A 305 27.81 -1.71 4.57
N GLN A 306 29.04 -1.72 4.04
CA GLN A 306 30.00 -0.65 4.30
C GLN A 306 29.50 0.70 3.77
N GLU A 307 28.86 0.74 2.60
CA GLU A 307 28.23 1.95 2.07
C GLU A 307 27.11 2.46 2.99
N ALA A 308 26.24 1.57 3.48
CA ALA A 308 25.19 1.92 4.43
C ALA A 308 25.77 2.53 5.72
N LEU A 309 26.80 1.91 6.29
CA LEU A 309 27.52 2.43 7.48
C LEU A 309 28.20 3.77 7.21
N ASP A 310 28.76 3.96 6.01
CA ASP A 310 29.36 5.22 5.61
C ASP A 310 28.31 6.34 5.50
N TRP A 311 27.12 6.03 4.98
CA TRP A 311 25.99 6.97 4.97
C TRP A 311 25.54 7.31 6.39
N ILE A 312 25.33 6.31 7.25
CA ILE A 312 24.98 6.50 8.67
C ILE A 312 25.98 7.45 9.34
N ARG A 313 27.28 7.25 9.12
CA ARG A 313 28.35 8.09 9.67
C ARG A 313 28.35 9.51 9.08
N ARG A 314 28.24 9.65 7.75
CA ARG A 314 28.25 10.95 7.05
C ARG A 314 27.08 11.83 7.48
N LEU A 315 25.90 11.22 7.55
CA LEU A 315 24.66 11.89 7.95
C LEU A 315 24.59 12.12 9.46
N ARG A 316 25.40 11.41 10.25
CA ARG A 316 25.37 11.39 11.72
C ARG A 316 23.99 10.95 12.24
N LEU A 317 23.45 9.87 11.65
CA LEU A 317 22.18 9.33 12.10
C LEU A 317 22.31 8.81 13.54
N PRO A 318 21.30 9.03 14.39
CA PRO A 318 21.31 8.49 15.73
C PRO A 318 21.21 6.97 15.67
N VAL A 319 22.22 6.28 16.22
CA VAL A 319 22.17 4.84 16.46
C VAL A 319 22.03 4.66 17.97
N GLU A 320 21.04 3.89 18.39
CA GLU A 320 20.79 3.59 19.80
C GLU A 320 22.02 2.92 20.43
N SER A 321 22.23 3.09 21.74
CA SER A 321 23.37 2.49 22.44
C SER A 321 23.31 0.96 22.47
N ASP A 322 22.11 0.40 22.34
CA ASP A 322 21.85 -1.03 22.34
C ASP A 322 20.81 -1.35 21.26
N PRO A 323 21.20 -1.33 19.97
CA PRO A 323 20.25 -1.59 18.89
C PRO A 323 19.86 -3.07 18.85
N PRO A 324 18.74 -3.41 18.17
CA PRO A 324 18.36 -4.80 17.89
C PRO A 324 19.49 -5.61 17.23
N GLU A 325 19.43 -6.95 17.32
CA GLU A 325 20.44 -7.84 16.76
C GLU A 325 20.65 -7.64 15.25
N SER A 326 19.57 -7.35 14.53
CA SER A 326 19.60 -6.87 13.16
C SER A 326 18.61 -5.73 12.96
N VAL A 327 18.97 -4.80 12.07
CA VAL A 327 18.12 -3.67 11.70
C VAL A 327 18.11 -3.49 10.18
N ILE A 328 17.05 -2.89 9.66
CA ILE A 328 16.94 -2.60 8.24
C ILE A 328 17.28 -1.13 8.01
N PHE A 329 18.16 -0.84 7.05
CA PHE A 329 18.51 0.50 6.64
C PHE A 329 18.05 0.75 5.20
N ASN A 330 17.31 1.84 4.97
CA ASN A 330 16.84 2.25 3.65
C ASN A 330 17.98 2.85 2.79
N LEU A 331 18.95 2.03 2.36
CA LEU A 331 20.07 2.52 1.54
C LEU A 331 19.60 3.10 0.20
N GLY A 332 18.64 2.43 -0.46
CA GLY A 332 18.12 2.86 -1.75
C GLY A 332 17.45 4.26 -1.71
N PRO A 333 16.53 4.54 -0.78
CA PRO A 333 15.96 5.88 -0.62
C PRO A 333 17.01 6.96 -0.32
N ILE A 334 18.09 6.63 0.41
CA ILE A 334 19.20 7.55 0.66
C ILE A 334 20.00 7.85 -0.62
N ARG A 335 20.29 6.83 -1.43
CA ARG A 335 20.91 7.00 -2.76
C ARG A 335 20.03 7.83 -3.68
N PHE A 336 18.73 7.54 -3.70
CA PHE A 336 17.76 8.24 -4.50
C PHE A 336 17.72 9.74 -4.19
N VAL A 337 17.63 10.15 -2.92
CA VAL A 337 17.64 11.60 -2.60
C VAL A 337 18.98 12.27 -2.91
N ALA A 338 20.10 11.55 -2.85
CA ALA A 338 21.39 12.05 -3.32
C ALA A 338 21.40 12.27 -4.85
N GLU A 339 20.79 11.36 -5.60
CA GLU A 339 20.60 11.50 -7.05
C GLU A 339 19.63 12.64 -7.40
N LEU A 340 18.54 12.83 -6.64
CA LEU A 340 17.67 13.99 -6.77
C LEU A 340 18.44 15.29 -6.58
N TRP A 341 19.33 15.35 -5.57
CA TRP A 341 20.19 16.50 -5.36
C TRP A 341 21.08 16.77 -6.58
N ARG A 342 21.59 15.74 -7.25
CA ARG A 342 22.41 15.89 -8.45
C ARG A 342 21.59 16.39 -9.66
N VAL A 343 20.47 15.74 -9.97
CA VAL A 343 19.73 15.97 -11.23
C VAL A 343 18.79 17.18 -11.18
N LEU A 344 18.32 17.59 -10.00
CA LEU A 344 17.45 18.76 -9.89
C LEU A 344 18.21 20.05 -10.20
N LYS A 345 17.57 20.94 -10.94
CA LYS A 345 18.05 22.31 -11.13
C LYS A 345 18.03 23.10 -9.82
N PRO A 346 18.80 24.19 -9.70
CA PRO A 346 18.54 25.19 -8.67
C PRO A 346 17.08 25.66 -8.75
N GLY A 347 16.35 25.62 -7.64
CA GLY A 347 14.89 25.85 -7.58
C GLY A 347 14.03 24.68 -8.06
N GLY A 348 14.64 23.58 -8.48
CA GLY A 348 13.96 22.34 -8.83
C GLY A 348 13.35 21.69 -7.60
N ARG A 349 12.28 20.93 -7.80
CA ARG A 349 11.45 20.40 -6.71
C ARG A 349 11.20 18.92 -6.84
N ALA A 350 10.92 18.25 -5.73
CA ALA A 350 10.46 16.87 -5.71
C ALA A 350 9.28 16.69 -4.77
N PHE A 351 8.26 15.96 -5.23
CA PHE A 351 7.20 15.40 -4.40
C PHE A 351 7.52 13.92 -4.20
N LEU A 352 7.77 13.52 -2.95
CA LEU A 352 8.02 12.13 -2.58
C LEU A 352 6.91 11.69 -1.63
N THR A 353 6.26 10.56 -1.89
CA THR A 353 5.28 9.99 -0.96
C THR A 353 5.44 8.49 -0.84
N GLU A 354 5.36 7.97 0.38
CA GLU A 354 5.49 6.54 0.67
C GLU A 354 4.89 6.22 2.05
N PHE A 355 4.57 4.96 2.29
CA PHE A 355 4.31 4.42 3.63
C PHE A 355 5.60 4.35 4.46
N GLY A 356 5.53 4.74 5.73
CA GLY A 356 6.69 4.59 6.59
C GLY A 356 6.54 5.15 8.00
N ILE A 357 7.66 5.14 8.69
CA ILE A 357 7.79 5.40 10.13
C ILE A 357 8.69 6.61 10.40
N GLU A 358 8.62 7.14 11.63
CA GLU A 358 9.50 8.21 12.11
C GLU A 358 10.42 7.75 13.26
N ASP A 359 10.06 6.69 13.96
CA ASP A 359 10.75 6.19 15.15
C ASP A 359 11.16 4.72 14.96
N GLY A 360 12.34 4.34 15.44
CA GLY A 360 12.85 2.97 15.35
C GLY A 360 13.42 2.62 13.97
N TRP A 361 13.34 1.34 13.60
CA TRP A 361 13.91 0.80 12.36
C TRP A 361 12.81 0.23 11.46
N PRO A 362 12.94 0.37 10.13
CA PRO A 362 12.01 -0.17 9.15
C PRO A 362 11.65 -1.64 9.39
N ALA A 363 10.37 -1.95 9.27
CA ALA A 363 9.88 -3.32 9.19
C ALA A 363 9.64 -3.76 7.73
N PRO A 364 9.73 -5.07 7.44
CA PRO A 364 9.27 -5.62 6.18
C PRO A 364 7.74 -5.57 6.09
N VAL A 365 7.23 -5.14 4.93
CA VAL A 365 5.81 -5.17 4.55
C VAL A 365 5.63 -6.27 3.50
N LYS A 366 4.98 -7.37 3.91
CA LYS A 366 4.85 -8.57 3.08
C LYS A 366 3.65 -8.49 2.15
N LEU A 367 3.91 -8.43 0.85
CA LEU A 367 2.90 -8.38 -0.20
C LEU A 367 2.87 -9.70 -0.99
N PRO A 368 1.79 -9.95 -1.79
CA PRO A 368 1.72 -11.14 -2.62
C PRO A 368 2.82 -11.21 -3.70
N GLY A 369 3.93 -11.86 -3.38
CA GLY A 369 5.00 -12.17 -4.33
C GLY A 369 6.30 -11.39 -4.13
N HIS A 370 6.29 -10.35 -3.30
CA HIS A 370 7.46 -9.56 -2.93
C HIS A 370 7.30 -8.95 -1.52
N THR A 371 8.40 -8.50 -0.94
CA THR A 371 8.44 -7.79 0.34
C THR A 371 8.96 -6.38 0.12
N GLU A 372 8.15 -5.39 0.48
CA GLU A 372 8.53 -3.97 0.56
C GLU A 372 9.07 -3.65 1.95
N TYR A 373 9.73 -2.50 2.11
CA TYR A 373 10.27 -2.09 3.41
C TYR A 373 9.85 -0.66 3.75
N GLU A 374 9.39 -0.45 4.98
CA GLU A 374 9.00 0.86 5.47
C GLU A 374 10.09 1.92 5.24
N VAL A 375 9.70 3.13 4.84
CA VAL A 375 10.64 4.24 4.77
C VAL A 375 10.81 4.87 6.16
N GLN A 376 12.04 4.92 6.66
CA GLN A 376 12.38 5.66 7.89
C GLN A 376 12.58 7.14 7.59
N TYR A 377 11.51 7.93 7.74
CA TYR A 377 11.47 9.34 7.40
C TYR A 377 12.38 10.21 8.26
N SER A 378 12.67 9.85 9.51
CA SER A 378 13.63 10.60 10.32
C SER A 378 15.03 10.57 9.72
N HIS A 379 15.47 9.40 9.24
CA HIS A 379 16.75 9.22 8.55
C HIS A 379 16.76 9.92 7.19
N LEU A 380 15.71 9.73 6.40
CA LEU A 380 15.59 10.35 5.08
C LEU A 380 15.57 11.89 5.18
N ARG A 381 14.83 12.45 6.14
CA ARG A 381 14.78 13.90 6.39
C ARG A 381 16.12 14.47 6.84
N GLN A 382 16.89 13.70 7.61
CA GLN A 382 18.25 14.08 7.97
C GLN A 382 19.15 14.09 6.72
N ALA A 383 19.02 13.10 5.83
CA ALA A 383 19.76 13.04 4.57
C ALA A 383 19.45 14.23 3.65
N VAL A 384 18.18 14.55 3.41
CA VAL A 384 17.80 15.68 2.54
C VAL A 384 18.27 17.02 3.10
N ARG A 385 18.21 17.22 4.42
CA ARG A 385 18.73 18.45 5.07
C ARG A 385 20.24 18.53 4.98
N TRP A 386 20.94 17.40 5.16
CA TRP A 386 22.39 17.32 5.02
C TRP A 386 22.85 17.64 3.59
N LEU A 387 22.12 17.15 2.58
CA LEU A 387 22.36 17.48 1.17
C LEU A 387 22.10 18.96 0.86
N GLY A 388 21.27 19.63 1.66
CA GLY A 388 20.98 21.07 1.54
C GLY A 388 19.61 21.39 0.94
N PHE A 389 18.69 20.43 0.86
CA PHE A 389 17.31 20.70 0.46
C PHE A 389 16.58 21.54 1.52
N GLN A 390 15.66 22.38 1.03
CA GLN A 390 14.54 22.85 1.86
C GLN A 390 13.46 21.79 1.82
N GLU A 391 12.99 21.35 2.99
CA GLU A 391 11.99 20.28 3.10
C GLU A 391 10.74 20.71 3.84
N ARG A 392 9.61 20.15 3.43
CA ARG A 392 8.36 20.16 4.19
C ARG A 392 7.82 18.75 4.27
N TYR A 393 7.46 18.34 5.48
CA TYR A 393 6.98 17.01 5.81
C TYR A 393 5.59 17.06 6.46
N LEU A 394 4.70 16.16 6.05
CA LEU A 394 3.34 16.01 6.55
C LEU A 394 2.76 14.65 6.12
N SER A 395 1.62 14.25 6.68
CA SER A 395 0.91 13.05 6.19
C SER A 395 0.24 13.30 4.83
N LEU A 396 0.03 12.25 4.05
CA LEU A 396 -0.65 12.31 2.75
C LEU A 396 -2.09 12.85 2.86
N PRO A 397 -2.93 12.42 3.84
CA PRO A 397 -4.26 13.01 4.04
C PRO A 397 -4.23 14.52 4.29
N GLN A 398 -3.28 14.99 5.12
CA GLN A 398 -3.11 16.42 5.40
C GLN A 398 -2.70 17.19 4.15
N PHE A 399 -1.80 16.63 3.33
CA PHE A 399 -1.35 17.27 2.11
C PHE A 399 -2.47 17.40 1.07
N LEU A 400 -3.22 16.33 0.86
CA LEU A 400 -4.32 16.30 -0.09
C LEU A 400 -5.54 17.09 0.40
N GLY A 401 -5.65 17.33 1.71
CA GLY A 401 -6.79 18.00 2.33
C GLY A 401 -8.02 17.09 2.37
N LEU A 402 -7.80 15.80 2.63
CA LEU A 402 -8.88 14.82 2.72
C LEU A 402 -9.76 15.10 3.93
N LYS A 403 -11.07 14.87 3.76
CA LYS A 403 -12.01 14.92 4.87
C LYS A 403 -11.82 13.66 5.72
N PRO A 404 -11.40 13.79 6.99
CA PRO A 404 -11.05 12.63 7.81
C PRO A 404 -12.26 11.71 8.08
N ASP A 405 -13.47 12.25 8.07
CA ASP A 405 -14.75 11.57 8.31
C ASP A 405 -15.41 11.02 7.04
N ALA A 406 -14.77 11.12 5.87
CA ALA A 406 -15.27 10.47 4.67
C ALA A 406 -15.19 8.95 4.84
N LYS A 407 -16.31 8.27 4.59
CA LYS A 407 -16.43 6.82 4.80
C LYS A 407 -16.22 6.04 3.52
N VAL A 408 -15.33 5.05 3.60
CA VAL A 408 -14.93 4.21 2.48
C VAL A 408 -14.91 2.74 2.90
N LEU A 409 -15.23 1.88 1.94
CA LEU A 409 -15.31 0.44 2.13
C LEU A 409 -13.96 -0.09 2.60
N CYS A 410 -13.98 -0.97 3.61
CA CYS A 410 -12.77 -1.63 4.07
C CYS A 410 -12.07 -2.39 2.95
N THR A 411 -10.75 -2.29 2.89
CA THR A 411 -9.94 -2.94 1.85
C THR A 411 -10.16 -4.46 1.83
N GLY A 412 -10.25 -5.11 3.00
CA GLY A 412 -10.55 -6.56 3.10
C GLY A 412 -11.91 -6.92 2.52
N ALA A 413 -12.93 -6.07 2.73
CA ALA A 413 -14.25 -6.25 2.12
C ALA A 413 -14.20 -6.08 0.59
N THR A 414 -13.44 -5.11 0.09
CA THR A 414 -13.27 -4.88 -1.35
C THR A 414 -12.68 -6.11 -2.07
N TYR A 415 -11.59 -6.70 -1.54
CA TYR A 415 -11.01 -7.92 -2.13
C TYR A 415 -11.96 -9.12 -2.07
N THR A 416 -12.66 -9.29 -0.95
CA THR A 416 -13.65 -10.37 -0.79
C THR A 416 -14.78 -10.25 -1.81
N ILE A 417 -15.34 -9.05 -1.97
CA ILE A 417 -16.39 -8.77 -2.95
C ILE A 417 -15.88 -9.00 -4.37
N GLN A 418 -14.66 -8.59 -4.69
CA GLN A 418 -14.04 -8.83 -5.99
C GLN A 418 -14.05 -10.33 -6.33
N ARG A 419 -13.70 -11.20 -5.38
CA ARG A 419 -13.70 -12.66 -5.59
C ARG A 419 -15.09 -13.25 -5.80
N PHE A 420 -16.10 -12.73 -5.09
CA PHE A 420 -17.50 -13.09 -5.35
C PHE A 420 -17.92 -12.69 -6.76
N CYS A 421 -17.64 -11.45 -7.15
CA CYS A 421 -17.93 -10.92 -8.48
C CYS A 421 -17.25 -11.73 -9.58
N GLN A 422 -15.95 -12.04 -9.44
CA GLN A 422 -15.21 -12.91 -10.37
C GLN A 422 -15.87 -14.29 -10.51
N SER A 423 -16.32 -14.89 -9.41
CA SER A 423 -16.92 -16.22 -9.40
C SER A 423 -18.30 -16.28 -10.08
N ILE A 424 -18.99 -15.14 -10.21
CA ILE A 424 -20.24 -15.00 -10.97
C ILE A 424 -20.06 -14.23 -12.29
N ASN A 425 -18.82 -14.01 -12.73
CA ASN A 425 -18.48 -13.24 -13.94
C ASN A 425 -19.04 -11.80 -13.97
N LEU A 426 -19.15 -11.16 -12.80
CA LEU A 426 -19.48 -9.74 -12.68
C LEU A 426 -18.18 -8.91 -12.60
N PRO A 427 -18.03 -7.83 -13.37
CA PRO A 427 -16.88 -6.95 -13.25
C PRO A 427 -16.92 -6.18 -11.93
N PHE A 428 -15.82 -6.17 -11.20
CA PHE A 428 -15.64 -5.38 -9.99
C PHE A 428 -14.17 -4.99 -9.85
N ALA A 429 -13.92 -3.71 -9.62
CA ALA A 429 -12.58 -3.15 -9.52
C ALA A 429 -12.22 -2.90 -8.05
N VAL A 430 -10.97 -3.11 -7.66
CA VAL A 430 -10.52 -2.77 -6.30
C VAL A 430 -10.34 -1.26 -6.20
N ARG A 431 -11.19 -0.60 -5.40
CA ARG A 431 -11.23 0.86 -5.21
C ARG A 431 -11.66 1.23 -3.79
N ALA A 432 -11.42 2.48 -3.41
CA ALA A 432 -11.94 3.09 -2.18
C ALA A 432 -13.41 3.53 -2.37
N TYR A 433 -14.34 2.58 -2.35
CA TYR A 433 -15.77 2.85 -2.57
C TYR A 433 -16.43 3.55 -1.37
N THR A 434 -17.10 4.66 -1.60
CA THR A 434 -18.17 5.11 -0.68
C THR A 434 -19.41 4.20 -0.81
N GLU A 435 -20.34 4.29 0.14
CA GLU A 435 -21.59 3.49 0.11
C GLU A 435 -22.38 3.67 -1.19
N LYS A 436 -22.52 4.93 -1.64
CA LYS A 436 -23.23 5.27 -2.87
C LYS A 436 -22.55 4.70 -4.12
N GLU A 437 -21.22 4.77 -4.17
CA GLU A 437 -20.45 4.22 -5.30
C GLU A 437 -20.49 2.69 -5.30
N LEU A 438 -20.46 2.05 -4.12
CA LEU A 438 -20.61 0.61 -4.00
C LEU A 438 -21.99 0.14 -4.50
N GLN A 439 -23.05 0.87 -4.14
CA GLN A 439 -24.41 0.59 -4.63
C GLN A 439 -24.50 0.70 -6.16
N GLN A 440 -23.80 1.66 -6.76
CA GLN A 440 -23.74 1.79 -8.22
C GLN A 440 -22.97 0.63 -8.87
N ALA A 441 -21.87 0.20 -8.26
CA ALA A 441 -21.04 -0.88 -8.78
C ALA A 441 -21.72 -2.26 -8.69
N LEU A 442 -22.41 -2.55 -7.59
CA LEU A 442 -22.95 -3.88 -7.30
C LEU A 442 -24.44 -4.05 -7.60
N GLY A 443 -25.22 -2.97 -7.63
CA GLY A 443 -26.66 -3.04 -7.87
C GLY A 443 -27.37 -4.06 -6.98
N ASP A 444 -28.02 -5.05 -7.60
CA ASP A 444 -28.80 -6.11 -6.95
C ASP A 444 -27.96 -7.10 -6.12
N MET A 445 -26.63 -7.08 -6.29
CA MET A 445 -25.73 -7.90 -5.46
C MET A 445 -25.55 -7.30 -4.06
N LEU A 446 -25.59 -5.97 -3.91
CA LEU A 446 -25.29 -5.32 -2.63
C LEU A 446 -26.22 -5.78 -1.49
N PRO A 447 -27.56 -5.87 -1.66
CA PRO A 447 -28.45 -6.36 -0.61
C PRO A 447 -28.23 -7.82 -0.19
N LYS A 448 -27.49 -8.60 -0.99
CA LYS A 448 -27.14 -10.00 -0.70
C LYS A 448 -25.84 -10.14 0.06
N LEU A 449 -25.11 -9.04 0.25
CA LEU A 449 -23.87 -9.01 1.01
C LEU A 449 -24.17 -8.67 2.49
N GLN A 450 -23.49 -9.36 3.39
CA GLN A 450 -23.57 -9.15 4.83
C GLN A 450 -22.17 -8.92 5.40
N GLY A 451 -22.04 -8.18 6.50
CA GLY A 451 -20.75 -7.87 7.12
C GLY A 451 -19.96 -6.76 6.42
N ILE A 452 -20.57 -6.02 5.49
CA ILE A 452 -19.95 -4.84 4.89
C ILE A 452 -19.78 -3.76 5.97
N HIS A 453 -18.56 -3.23 6.06
CA HIS A 453 -18.21 -2.17 6.96
C HIS A 453 -17.42 -1.08 6.22
N TYR A 454 -17.58 0.14 6.72
CA TYR A 454 -16.93 1.33 6.20
C TYR A 454 -16.11 1.95 7.31
N HIS A 455 -14.91 2.39 6.96
CA HIS A 455 -14.04 3.15 7.84
C HIS A 455 -14.00 4.60 7.41
N ASP A 456 -13.80 5.47 8.39
CA ASP A 456 -13.38 6.84 8.13
C ASP A 456 -11.99 6.81 7.48
N LEU A 457 -11.71 7.67 6.49
CA LEU A 457 -10.38 7.76 5.86
C LEU A 457 -9.25 7.99 6.87
N ALA A 458 -9.56 8.62 8.00
CA ALA A 458 -8.61 8.86 9.07
C ALA A 458 -8.43 7.68 10.02
N ASP A 459 -9.16 6.58 9.85
CA ASP A 459 -9.01 5.38 10.67
C ASP A 459 -7.75 4.60 10.26
N PRO A 460 -6.75 4.42 11.15
CA PRO A 460 -5.60 3.57 10.85
C PRO A 460 -5.90 2.15 10.39
N ALA A 461 -7.09 1.59 10.70
CA ALA A 461 -7.49 0.28 10.17
C ALA A 461 -7.69 0.29 8.65
N TRP A 462 -7.98 1.46 8.08
CA TRP A 462 -8.25 1.61 6.66
C TRP A 462 -6.98 2.01 5.91
N PHE A 463 -6.32 1.00 5.33
CA PHE A 463 -5.13 1.16 4.48
C PHE A 463 -3.96 1.91 5.14
N GLY A 464 -4.00 2.16 6.46
CA GLY A 464 -2.97 2.94 7.15
C GLY A 464 -2.73 4.31 6.52
N LEU A 465 -3.75 4.98 5.95
CA LEU A 465 -3.50 6.18 5.12
C LEU A 465 -2.75 7.31 5.86
N GLN A 466 -2.85 7.37 7.19
CA GLN A 466 -2.09 8.32 8.03
C GLN A 466 -0.59 8.02 8.10
N ASP A 467 -0.20 6.80 7.79
CA ASP A 467 1.18 6.31 7.78
C ASP A 467 1.86 6.57 6.42
N PHE A 468 1.08 6.91 5.38
CA PHE A 468 1.62 7.51 4.17
C PHE A 468 2.04 8.96 4.42
N LYS A 469 3.30 9.26 4.12
CA LYS A 469 3.90 10.57 4.38
C LYS A 469 4.30 11.23 3.08
N VAL A 470 4.21 12.55 3.05
CA VAL A 470 4.65 13.39 1.95
C VAL A 470 5.88 14.18 2.39
N LEU A 471 6.96 14.04 1.62
CA LEU A 471 8.17 14.83 1.73
C LEU A 471 8.32 15.70 0.48
N LEU A 472 8.11 17.01 0.65
CA LEU A 472 8.29 18.01 -0.39
C LEU A 472 9.72 18.55 -0.30
N LEU A 473 10.45 18.52 -1.40
CA LEU A 473 11.83 19.01 -1.48
C LEU A 473 11.93 20.17 -2.45
N GLU A 474 12.69 21.21 -2.09
CA GLU A 474 13.13 22.27 -2.99
C GLU A 474 14.64 22.45 -2.90
N LYS A 475 15.31 22.37 -4.05
CA LYS A 475 16.75 22.62 -4.14
C LYS A 475 16.99 24.13 -4.13
N PRO A 476 17.85 24.67 -3.23
CA PRO A 476 18.08 26.11 -3.16
C PRO A 476 18.70 26.67 -4.44
N GLY A 477 18.60 28.00 -4.62
CA GLY A 477 19.17 28.72 -5.76
C GLY A 477 18.24 28.93 -6.95
N GLY A 478 16.93 28.74 -6.77
CA GLY A 478 15.92 29.12 -7.76
C GLY A 478 15.83 30.64 -7.96
N ALA A 479 15.22 31.07 -9.06
CA ALA A 479 14.92 32.48 -9.29
C ALA A 479 14.03 33.02 -8.14
N PRO A 480 14.24 34.26 -7.66
CA PRO A 480 13.44 34.85 -6.60
C PRO A 480 11.96 34.79 -6.98
N ARG A 481 11.13 34.20 -6.10
CA ARG A 481 9.67 34.34 -6.23
C ARG A 481 9.33 35.79 -5.95
N ALA A 482 8.49 36.40 -6.80
CA ALA A 482 7.89 37.68 -6.44
C ALA A 482 7.04 37.46 -5.19
N GLU A 483 7.50 37.98 -4.06
CA GLU A 483 6.71 37.99 -2.83
C GLU A 483 5.47 38.84 -3.10
N PHE A 484 4.29 38.29 -2.87
CA PHE A 484 3.06 39.07 -2.86
C PHE A 484 2.24 38.77 -1.61
N THR A 485 1.61 39.82 -1.08
CA THR A 485 0.58 39.71 -0.04
C THR A 485 -0.79 39.84 -0.71
N GLU A 486 -1.68 38.90 -0.41
CA GLU A 486 -3.07 38.93 -0.89
C GLU A 486 -3.97 39.44 0.24
N ASN A 487 -4.63 40.59 0.01
CA ASN A 487 -5.55 41.19 0.97
C ASN A 487 -6.86 41.56 0.26
N ASN A 488 -7.99 41.02 0.72
CA ASN A 488 -9.32 41.18 0.12
C ASN A 488 -9.38 40.95 -1.40
N GLY A 489 -8.68 39.92 -1.91
CA GLY A 489 -8.69 39.57 -3.33
C GLY A 489 -7.77 40.40 -4.23
N TYR A 490 -6.99 41.32 -3.65
CA TYR A 490 -5.96 42.09 -4.37
C TYR A 490 -4.57 41.57 -4.02
N ARG A 491 -3.75 41.31 -5.06
CA ARG A 491 -2.35 40.90 -4.93
C ARG A 491 -1.42 42.10 -4.97
N TRP A 492 -0.63 42.28 -3.93
CA TRP A 492 0.36 43.34 -3.79
C TRP A 492 1.75 42.75 -3.93
N TYR A 493 2.48 43.10 -4.98
CA TYR A 493 3.86 42.62 -5.17
C TYR A 493 4.83 43.52 -4.41
N SER A 494 5.63 42.95 -3.51
CA SER A 494 6.77 43.66 -2.92
C SER A 494 7.99 43.51 -3.83
N GLN A 495 8.43 44.61 -4.42
CA GLN A 495 9.75 44.67 -5.04
C GLN A 495 10.79 44.86 -3.92
N LYS A 496 11.76 43.94 -3.83
CA LYS A 496 13.04 44.18 -3.15
C LYS A 496 14.09 44.46 -4.19
#